data_AF-A0AA96LAJ0-F1
#
_entry.id   AF-A0AA96LAJ0-F1
#
_cell.length_a   1.000
_cell.length_b   1.000
_cell.length_c   1.000
_cell.angle_alpha   90.00
_cell.angle_beta   90.00
_cell.angle_gamma   90.00
#
_symmetry.space_group_name_H-M   'P 1'
#
loop_
_entity.id
_entity.type
_entity.pdbx_description
1 polymer ?
#
loop_
_entity_poly.entity_id
_entity_poly.type
_entity_poly.pdbx_seq_one_letter_code
_entity_poly.pdbx_strand_id
1 'polypeptide(L)'
;MGKRKAADVYPFLEAYLARKEEQITEILQIVERYEKKRMMEERAYQTMSPIKRLLSGKKPDHHLAVEYIHYVKKPMEQVKRLRREMEEARAVLLRSRTEDWVELPEDIEKELP
;
A
#
# COMPACT_ATOMS: atom_id res chain seq x y z
N MET A 1 -3.36 -22.73 -16.29
CA MET A 1 -4.43 -21.74 -16.47
C MET A 1 -5.75 -22.48 -16.65
N GLY A 2 -6.54 -22.60 -15.58
CA GLY A 2 -7.88 -23.17 -15.65
C GLY A 2 -8.88 -22.12 -16.14
N LYS A 3 -9.64 -22.42 -17.20
CA LYS A 3 -10.74 -21.56 -17.63
C LYS A 3 -11.90 -21.71 -16.65
N ARG A 4 -12.43 -20.60 -16.13
CA ARG A 4 -13.58 -20.59 -15.21
C ARG A 4 -14.70 -19.71 -15.76
N LYS A 5 -15.95 -20.00 -15.40
CA LYS A 5 -17.06 -19.12 -15.77
C LYS A 5 -16.98 -17.81 -15.00
N ALA A 6 -17.19 -16.69 -15.69
CA ALA A 6 -17.15 -15.36 -15.09
C ALA A 6 -18.11 -15.23 -13.89
N ALA A 7 -19.31 -15.80 -13.99
CA ALA A 7 -20.32 -15.78 -12.93
C ALA A 7 -19.84 -16.36 -11.59
N ASP A 8 -19.02 -17.43 -11.62
CA ASP A 8 -18.55 -18.10 -10.41
C ASP A 8 -17.42 -17.32 -9.73
N VAL A 9 -16.71 -16.49 -10.49
CA VAL A 9 -15.50 -15.78 -10.07
C VAL A 9 -15.80 -14.32 -9.69
N TYR A 10 -16.92 -13.78 -10.17
CA TYR A 10 -17.32 -12.39 -9.93
C TYR A 10 -17.41 -12.02 -8.43
N PRO A 11 -18.11 -12.79 -7.57
CA PRO A 11 -18.21 -12.46 -6.15
C PRO A 11 -16.86 -12.53 -5.44
N PHE A 12 -16.00 -13.46 -5.86
CA PHE A 12 -14.64 -13.56 -5.35
C PHE A 12 -13.81 -12.33 -5.73
N LEU A 13 -13.86 -11.88 -6.99
CA LEU A 13 -13.11 -10.71 -7.46
C LEU A 13 -13.56 -9.42 -6.76
N GLU A 14 -14.86 -9.26 -6.50
CA GLU A 14 -15.37 -8.12 -5.72
C GLU A 14 -14.83 -8.13 -4.29
N ALA A 15 -14.87 -9.28 -3.60
CA ALA A 15 -14.32 -9.43 -2.26
C ALA A 15 -12.80 -9.22 -2.23
N TYR A 16 -12.09 -9.74 -3.24
CA TYR A 16 -10.66 -9.54 -3.42
C TYR A 16 -10.31 -8.06 -3.58
N LEU A 17 -11.03 -7.33 -4.44
CA LEU A 17 -10.82 -5.90 -4.64
C LEU A 17 -11.06 -5.11 -3.35
N ALA A 18 -12.14 -5.40 -2.62
CA ALA A 18 -12.43 -4.75 -1.34
C ALA A 18 -11.32 -4.97 -0.31
N ARG A 19 -10.82 -6.21 -0.20
CA ARG A 19 -9.72 -6.54 0.72
C ARG A 19 -8.41 -5.83 0.35
N LYS A 20 -8.07 -5.73 -0.94
CA LYS A 20 -6.87 -5.02 -1.39
C LYS A 20 -6.99 -3.51 -1.15
N GLU A 21 -8.18 -2.94 -1.28
CA GLU A 21 -8.46 -1.53 -0.96
C GLU A 21 -8.32 -1.23 0.53
N GLU A 22 -8.80 -2.14 1.39
CA GLU A 22 -8.59 -2.05 2.84
C GLU A 22 -7.09 -2.10 3.19
N GLN A 23 -6.33 -3.04 2.61
CA GLN A 23 -4.87 -3.13 2.80
C GLN A 23 -4.15 -1.85 2.37
N ILE A 24 -4.53 -1.25 1.23
CA ILE A 24 -3.97 0.04 0.79
C ILE A 24 -4.26 1.11 1.84
N THR A 25 -5.49 1.17 2.35
CA THR A 25 -5.90 2.16 3.34
C THR A 25 -5.10 2.03 4.64
N GLU A 26 -4.92 0.81 5.14
CA GLU A 26 -4.10 0.55 6.34
C GLU A 26 -2.65 1.02 6.16
N ILE A 27 -2.04 0.70 5.01
CA ILE A 27 -0.67 1.13 4.70
C ILE A 27 -0.58 2.66 4.69
N LEU A 28 -1.53 3.34 4.04
CA LEU A 28 -1.54 4.80 3.97
C LEU A 28 -1.68 5.43 5.37
N GLN A 29 -2.49 4.86 6.25
CA GLN A 29 -2.60 5.33 7.63
C GLN A 29 -1.30 5.15 8.42
N ILE A 30 -0.56 4.06 8.19
CA ILE A 30 0.76 3.86 8.82
C ILE A 30 1.74 4.94 8.37
N VAL A 31 1.81 5.20 7.06
CA VAL A 31 2.66 6.24 6.47
C VAL A 31 2.29 7.62 7.04
N GLU A 32 1.00 7.95 7.07
CA GLU A 32 0.51 9.23 7.57
C GLU A 32 0.89 9.45 9.04
N ARG A 33 0.76 8.41 9.90
CA ARG A 33 1.18 8.50 11.31
C ARG A 33 2.67 8.77 11.45
N TYR A 34 3.51 8.12 10.63
CA TYR A 34 4.94 8.36 10.63
C TYR A 34 5.26 9.81 10.22
N GLU A 35 4.66 10.29 9.13
CA GLU A 35 4.91 11.65 8.64
C GLU A 35 4.44 12.72 9.62
N LYS A 36 3.28 12.54 10.24
CA LYS A 36 2.79 13.43 11.32
C LYS A 36 3.77 13.49 12.49
N LYS A 37 4.25 12.34 12.95
CA LYS A 37 5.25 12.27 14.03
C LYS A 37 6.53 13.01 13.64
N ARG A 38 7.07 12.73 12.45
CA ARG A 38 8.28 13.37 11.92
C ARG A 38 8.14 14.89 11.83
N MET A 39 7.00 15.38 11.35
CA MET A 39 6.73 16.82 11.28
C MET A 39 6.67 17.48 12.66
N MET A 40 6.09 16.81 13.66
CA MET A 40 6.08 17.32 15.03
C MET A 40 7.47 17.39 15.64
N GLU A 41 8.30 16.35 15.43
CA GLU A 41 9.69 16.32 15.88
C GLU A 41 10.53 17.43 15.22
N GLU A 42 10.36 17.64 13.91
CA GLU A 42 11.05 18.68 13.16
C GLU A 42 10.64 20.09 13.64
N ARG A 43 9.33 20.33 13.84
CA ARG A 43 8.83 21.59 14.40
C ARG A 43 9.35 21.83 15.81
N ALA A 44 9.34 20.80 16.66
CA ALA A 44 9.87 20.91 18.02
C ALA A 44 11.36 21.25 18.03
N TYR A 45 12.16 20.68 17.13
CA TYR A 45 13.58 21.02 16.99
C TYR A 45 13.78 22.46 16.51
N GLN A 46 12.99 22.92 15.54
CA GLN A 46 13.08 24.29 15.01
C GLN A 46 12.71 25.35 16.04
N THR A 47 11.75 25.08 16.94
CA THR A 47 11.33 26.01 18.00
C THR A 47 12.29 26.06 19.19
N MET A 48 13.27 25.16 19.28
CA MET A 48 14.26 25.19 20.37
C MET A 48 15.26 26.34 20.24
N SER A 49 15.67 26.89 21.39
CA SER A 49 16.77 27.85 21.46
C SER A 49 18.08 27.23 20.96
N PRO A 50 19.03 28.03 20.44
CA PRO A 50 20.31 27.52 19.92
C PRO A 50 21.10 26.69 20.94
N ILE A 51 21.09 27.11 22.21
CA ILE A 51 21.73 26.38 23.31
C ILE A 51 21.08 25.00 23.50
N LYS A 52 19.74 24.95 23.51
CA LYS A 52 19.01 23.69 23.67
C LYS A 52 19.23 22.76 22.47
N ARG A 53 19.30 23.28 21.24
CA ARG A 53 19.62 22.50 20.03
C ARG A 53 21.02 21.90 20.10
N LEU A 54 22.02 22.66 20.55
CA LEU A 54 23.39 22.18 20.70
C LEU A 54 23.48 21.00 21.70
N LEU A 55 22.73 21.06 22.80
CA LEU A 55 22.68 20.00 23.82
C LEU A 55 21.84 18.79 23.41
N SER A 56 20.87 18.96 22.51
CA SER A 56 19.93 17.90 22.14
C SER A 56 20.51 16.85 21.20
N GLY A 57 21.61 17.15 20.50
CA GLY A 57 22.23 16.26 19.52
C GLY A 57 21.30 15.90 18.36
N LYS A 58 21.44 16.56 17.20
CA LYS A 58 20.65 16.21 16.01
C LYS A 58 20.89 14.74 15.63
N LYS A 59 19.84 13.93 15.46
CA LYS A 59 19.95 12.58 14.88
C LYS A 59 20.75 12.67 13.56
N PRO A 60 21.74 11.79 13.32
CA PRO A 60 22.50 11.83 12.07
C PRO A 60 21.59 11.64 10.86
N ASP A 61 21.86 12.37 9.78
CA ASP A 61 21.00 12.41 8.58
C ASP A 61 20.80 11.02 7.94
N HIS A 62 21.75 10.10 8.11
CA HIS A 62 21.62 8.72 7.63
C HIS A 62 20.49 7.93 8.32
N HIS A 63 20.28 8.12 9.63
CA HIS A 63 19.19 7.42 10.34
C HIS A 63 17.81 7.88 9.84
N LEU A 64 17.67 9.17 9.54
CA LEU A 64 16.44 9.73 8.96
C LEU A 64 16.13 9.12 7.59
N ALA A 65 17.15 8.93 6.75
CA ALA A 65 16.99 8.30 5.43
C ALA A 65 16.55 6.83 5.54
N VAL A 66 17.14 6.07 6.46
CA VAL A 66 16.76 4.66 6.69
C VAL A 66 15.33 4.56 7.20
N GLU A 67 14.97 5.38 8.18
CA GLU A 67 13.60 5.44 8.70
C GLU A 67 12.60 5.78 7.57
N TYR A 68 12.91 6.78 6.72
CA TYR A 68 12.05 7.15 5.60
C TYR A 68 11.88 6.00 4.58
N ILE A 69 12.97 5.30 4.25
CA ILE A 69 12.89 4.14 3.34
C ILE A 69 11.96 3.07 3.93
N HIS A 70 12.08 2.81 5.23
CA HIS A 70 11.31 1.75 5.89
C HIS A 70 9.84 2.12 6.08
N TYR A 71 9.55 3.33 6.55
CA TYR A 71 8.19 3.75 6.93
C TYR A 71 7.41 4.44 5.82
N VAL A 72 8.06 4.86 4.73
CA VAL A 72 7.38 5.56 3.62
C VAL A 72 7.65 4.86 2.30
N LYS A 73 8.91 4.72 1.89
CA LYS A 73 9.23 4.24 0.52
C LYS A 73 8.75 2.81 0.28
N LYS A 74 9.17 1.86 1.12
CA LYS A 74 8.77 0.44 0.98
C LYS A 74 7.25 0.24 1.08
N PRO A 75 6.54 0.86 2.05
CA PRO A 75 5.08 0.79 2.11
C PRO A 75 4.41 1.37 0.84
N MET A 76 4.90 2.47 0.31
CA MET A 76 4.37 3.05 -0.94
C MET A 76 4.65 2.17 -2.17
N GLU A 77 5.77 1.46 -2.21
CA GLU A 77 6.03 0.42 -3.22
C GLU A 77 5.06 -0.75 -3.11
N GLN A 78 4.66 -1.13 -1.89
CA GLN A 78 3.59 -2.11 -1.68
C GLN A 78 2.24 -1.60 -2.18
N VAL A 79 1.87 -0.35 -1.89
CA VAL A 79 0.64 0.26 -2.43
C VAL A 79 0.63 0.25 -3.96
N LYS A 80 1.76 0.56 -4.62
CA LYS A 80 1.86 0.50 -6.08
C LYS A 80 1.61 -0.90 -6.63
N ARG A 81 2.13 -1.94 -5.97
CA ARG A 81 1.88 -3.35 -6.34
C ARG A 81 0.42 -3.72 -6.16
N LEU A 82 -0.17 -3.43 -5.00
CA LEU A 82 -1.59 -3.67 -4.72
C LEU A 82 -2.51 -2.97 -5.72
N ARG A 83 -2.21 -1.73 -6.11
CA ARG A 83 -2.98 -1.01 -7.14
C ARG A 83 -2.92 -1.69 -8.50
N ARG A 84 -1.74 -2.21 -8.88
CA ARG A 84 -1.59 -2.95 -10.13
C ARG A 84 -2.38 -4.25 -10.10
N GLU A 85 -2.31 -5.02 -9.00
CA GLU A 85 -3.13 -6.23 -8.80
C GLU A 85 -4.62 -5.93 -8.93
N MET A 86 -5.09 -4.83 -8.31
CA MET A 86 -6.48 -4.39 -8.43
C MET A 86 -6.85 -3.98 -9.86
N GLU A 87 -5.96 -3.33 -10.59
CA GLU A 87 -6.20 -2.95 -11.99
C GLU A 87 -6.34 -4.19 -12.88
N GLU A 88 -5.50 -5.20 -12.67
CA GLU A 88 -5.59 -6.49 -13.37
C GLU A 88 -6.92 -7.20 -13.04
N ALA A 89 -7.32 -7.25 -11.78
CA ALA A 89 -8.61 -7.80 -11.36
C ALA A 89 -9.81 -7.01 -11.96
N ARG A 90 -9.75 -5.68 -11.99
CA ARG A 90 -10.79 -4.84 -12.63
C ARG A 90 -10.84 -5.04 -14.14
N ALA A 91 -9.70 -5.20 -14.79
CA ALA A 91 -9.63 -5.46 -16.22
C ALA A 91 -10.28 -6.81 -16.58
N VAL A 92 -10.13 -7.82 -15.72
CA VAL A 92 -10.84 -9.09 -15.84
C VAL A 92 -12.35 -8.88 -15.80
N LEU A 93 -12.87 -8.20 -14.77
CA LEU A 93 -14.31 -7.92 -14.63
C LEU A 93 -14.88 -7.15 -15.83
N LEU A 94 -14.15 -6.16 -16.35
CA LEU A 94 -14.61 -5.31 -17.46
C LEU A 94 -14.64 -6.06 -18.80
N ARG A 95 -13.72 -7.01 -19.01
CA ARG A 95 -13.58 -7.75 -20.28
C ARG A 95 -14.50 -8.97 -20.37
N SER A 96 -14.97 -9.49 -19.24
CA SER A 96 -15.81 -10.68 -19.18
C SER A 96 -17.29 -10.33 -19.11
N ARG A 97 -18.11 -10.89 -20.01
CA ARG A 97 -19.56 -11.03 -19.74
C ARG A 97 -19.78 -12.20 -18.78
N THR A 98 -20.90 -12.21 -18.08
CA THR A 98 -21.24 -13.21 -17.05
C THR A 98 -21.17 -14.67 -17.54
N GLU A 99 -21.34 -14.88 -18.85
CA GLU A 99 -21.31 -16.19 -19.52
C GLU A 99 -19.93 -16.58 -20.06
N ASP A 100 -18.96 -15.65 -20.06
CA ASP A 100 -17.65 -15.86 -20.65
C ASP A 100 -16.76 -16.73 -19.76
N TRP A 101 -15.84 -17.44 -20.42
CA TRP A 101 -14.76 -18.14 -19.74
C TRP A 101 -13.59 -17.19 -19.54
N VAL A 102 -13.19 -17.02 -18.28
CA VAL A 102 -12.16 -16.08 -17.86
C VAL A 102 -10.89 -16.83 -17.51
N GLU A 103 -9.77 -16.30 -17.99
CA GLU A 103 -8.43 -16.68 -17.55
C GLU A 103 -7.99 -15.72 -16.46
N LEU A 104 -7.68 -16.26 -15.28
CA LEU A 104 -7.21 -15.46 -14.16
C LEU A 104 -5.68 -15.33 -14.18
N PRO A 105 -5.14 -14.16 -13.83
CA PRO A 105 -3.74 -14.02 -13.50
C PRO A 105 -3.32 -15.02 -12.42
N GLU A 106 -2.11 -15.56 -12.52
CA GLU A 106 -1.60 -16.61 -11.62
C GLU A 106 -1.65 -16.18 -10.14
N ASP A 107 -1.43 -14.89 -9.87
CA ASP A 107 -1.44 -14.34 -8.52
C ASP A 107 -2.86 -14.31 -7.91
N ILE A 108 -3.90 -14.15 -8.75
CA ILE A 108 -5.30 -14.20 -8.34
C ILE A 108 -5.76 -15.66 -8.20
N GLU A 109 -5.32 -16.54 -9.11
CA GLU A 109 -5.64 -17.97 -9.07
C GLU A 109 -5.11 -18.64 -7.78
N LYS A 110 -3.97 -18.17 -7.24
CA LYS A 110 -3.40 -18.63 -5.96
C LYS A 110 -4.18 -18.20 -4.72
N GLU A 111 -4.92 -17.09 -4.80
CA GLU A 111 -5.72 -16.57 -3.68
C GLU A 111 -7.18 -17.06 -3.73
N LEU A 112 -7.57 -17.79 -4.78
CA LEU A 112 -8.87 -18.44 -4.88
C LEU A 112 -8.94 -19.65 -3.92
N PRO A 113 -10.05 -19.81 -3.17
CA PRO A 113 -10.26 -20.94 -2.26
C PRO A 113 -10.51 -22.27 -2.98
#